data_AF-A0A8T4S207-F1
#
_entry.id   AF-A0A8T4S207-F1
#
_cell.length_a   1.000
_cell.length_b   1.000
_cell.length_c   1.000
_cell.angle_alpha   90.00
_cell.angle_beta   90.00
_cell.angle_gamma   90.00
#
_symmetry.space_group_name_H-M   'P 1'
#
loop_
_entity.id
_entity.type
_entity.pdbx_description
1 polymer ?
#
loop_
_entity_poly.entity_id
_entity_poly.type
_entity_poly.pdbx_seq_one_letter_code
_entity_poly.pdbx_strand_id
1 'polypeptide(L)'
;MSKGLIPSAIEILQNAEKINPNLNINQLHSKTFELMKLYRTNYYESRVNELLSSKNLISISNEMKLSIKKELLNPIIANETEYSNFMEEVSRRVSQTFQVISGNLAELCVERELNKIGLKTNIDYVRKKERTDFIIYYRVNGKQTKKHRIEVKNVKLRERGARGLAFDGDSMVGFFDQPSEFTESNIEIIDEHCKKTGGYCYIPLGTLELIKNKTKRFKANTELALDMKKFVNVGFI
;
A
#
# COMPACT_ATOMS: atom_id res chain seq x y z
N MET A 1 -6.45 18.69 19.31
CA MET A 1 -6.54 17.74 18.18
C MET A 1 -7.30 18.43 17.05
N SER A 2 -6.74 18.47 15.84
CA SER A 2 -7.34 19.18 14.69
C SER A 2 -8.66 18.55 14.26
N LYS A 3 -9.62 19.38 13.86
CA LYS A 3 -10.95 18.99 13.38
C LYS A 3 -10.85 18.03 12.18
N GLY A 4 -11.46 16.84 12.29
CA GLY A 4 -12.09 16.08 11.19
C GLY A 4 -11.34 15.93 9.86
N LEU A 5 -10.01 15.99 9.84
CA LEU A 5 -9.19 15.88 8.65
C LEU A 5 -8.62 14.45 8.56
N ILE A 6 -8.77 13.83 7.39
CA ILE A 6 -8.12 12.56 7.09
C ILE A 6 -6.63 12.85 6.88
N PRO A 7 -5.72 12.24 7.67
CA PRO A 7 -4.29 12.48 7.52
C PRO A 7 -3.78 12.03 6.15
N SER A 8 -2.74 12.69 5.67
CA SER A 8 -2.00 12.28 4.48
C SER A 8 -1.27 10.95 4.70
N ALA A 9 -0.95 10.25 3.61
CA ALA A 9 -0.20 8.99 3.68
C ALA A 9 1.16 9.15 4.40
N ILE A 10 1.82 10.30 4.23
CA ILE A 10 3.10 10.61 4.90
C ILE A 10 2.90 10.74 6.41
N GLU A 11 1.86 11.46 6.87
CA GLU A 11 1.56 11.59 8.30
C GLU A 11 1.22 10.24 8.94
N ILE A 12 0.47 9.39 8.23
CA ILE A 12 0.15 8.03 8.70
C ILE A 12 1.44 7.19 8.86
N LEU A 13 2.32 7.23 7.85
CA LEU A 13 3.61 6.51 7.90
C LEU A 13 4.46 6.98 9.08
N GLN A 14 4.63 8.30 9.24
CA GLN A 14 5.41 8.89 10.33
C GLN A 14 4.84 8.52 11.70
N ASN A 15 3.51 8.44 11.84
CA ASN A 15 2.88 8.01 13.08
C ASN A 15 3.12 6.52 13.35
N ALA A 16 3.14 5.67 12.33
CA ALA A 16 3.51 4.26 12.49
C ALA A 16 4.97 4.11 12.92
N GLU A 17 5.89 4.87 12.32
CA GLU A 17 7.32 4.86 12.67
C GLU A 17 7.58 5.38 14.09
N LYS A 18 6.83 6.39 14.56
CA LYS A 18 6.90 6.87 15.95
C LYS A 18 6.48 5.78 16.96
N ILE A 19 5.52 4.94 16.59
CA ILE A 19 5.06 3.83 17.45
C ILE A 19 6.12 2.73 17.52
N ASN A 20 6.68 2.34 16.38
CA ASN A 20 7.78 1.39 16.33
C ASN A 20 8.68 1.65 15.11
N PRO A 21 9.90 2.17 15.29
CA PRO A 21 10.80 2.49 14.18
C PRO A 21 11.46 1.24 13.55
N ASN A 22 11.35 0.08 14.19
CA ASN A 22 12.04 -1.16 13.79
C ASN A 22 11.15 -2.11 12.97
N LEU A 23 9.93 -1.70 12.60
CA LEU A 23 9.03 -2.51 11.79
C LEU A 23 9.66 -2.84 10.43
N ASN A 24 9.62 -4.12 10.02
CA ASN A 24 9.94 -4.48 8.64
C ASN A 24 8.86 -3.96 7.67
N ILE A 25 9.10 -4.05 6.37
CA ILE A 25 8.20 -3.50 5.34
C ILE A 25 6.74 -3.96 5.49
N ASN A 26 6.51 -5.24 5.77
CA ASN A 26 5.17 -5.82 5.91
C ASN A 26 4.48 -5.36 7.20
N GLN A 27 5.23 -5.36 8.31
CA GLN A 27 4.73 -4.89 9.60
C GLN A 27 4.40 -3.39 9.56
N LEU A 28 5.22 -2.60 8.87
CA LEU A 28 4.96 -1.17 8.68
C LEU A 28 3.70 -0.95 7.85
N HIS A 29 3.57 -1.64 6.71
CA HIS A 29 2.37 -1.56 5.86
C HIS A 29 1.11 -1.94 6.65
N SER A 30 1.13 -3.07 7.36
CA SER A 30 0.03 -3.49 8.23
C SER A 30 -0.30 -2.41 9.27
N LYS A 31 0.71 -1.84 9.94
CA LYS A 31 0.49 -0.80 10.94
C LYS A 31 -0.09 0.48 10.36
N THR A 32 0.35 0.89 9.17
CA THR A 32 -0.23 2.05 8.49
C THR A 32 -1.68 1.81 8.09
N PHE A 33 -2.04 0.57 7.75
CA PHE A 33 -3.41 0.19 7.42
C PHE A 33 -4.32 0.21 8.66
N GLU A 34 -3.84 -0.27 9.81
CA GLU A 34 -4.54 -0.14 11.10
C GLU A 34 -4.81 1.32 11.44
N LEU A 35 -3.78 2.17 11.36
CA LEU A 35 -3.92 3.61 11.62
C LEU A 35 -4.89 4.27 10.65
N MET A 36 -4.84 3.91 9.36
CA MET A 36 -5.77 4.41 8.36
C MET A 36 -7.22 4.04 8.69
N LYS A 37 -7.49 2.80 9.13
CA LYS A 37 -8.83 2.39 9.60
C LYS A 37 -9.28 3.22 10.80
N LEU A 38 -8.40 3.45 11.78
CA LEU A 38 -8.70 4.27 12.95
C LEU A 38 -9.04 5.72 12.56
N TYR A 39 -8.25 6.34 11.68
CA TYR A 39 -8.52 7.69 11.20
C TYR A 39 -9.84 7.78 10.43
N ARG A 40 -10.18 6.75 9.65
CA ARG A 40 -11.47 6.64 8.97
C ARG A 40 -12.63 6.61 9.96
N THR A 41 -12.55 5.78 10.99
CA THR A 41 -13.58 5.69 12.05
C THR A 41 -13.75 7.03 12.77
N ASN A 42 -12.64 7.65 13.19
CA ASN A 42 -12.66 8.96 13.86
C ASN A 42 -13.24 10.05 12.96
N TYR A 43 -12.95 10.01 11.65
CA TYR A 43 -13.53 10.94 10.69
C TYR A 43 -15.05 10.81 10.64
N TYR A 44 -15.60 9.61 10.47
CA TYR A 44 -17.05 9.40 10.42
C TYR A 44 -17.72 9.79 11.73
N GLU A 45 -17.13 9.41 12.86
CA GLU A 45 -17.66 9.79 14.17
C GLU A 45 -17.74 11.31 14.32
N SER A 46 -16.70 12.03 13.91
CA SER A 46 -16.69 13.50 13.96
C SER A 46 -17.79 14.13 13.10
N ARG A 47 -18.10 13.55 11.93
CA ARG A 47 -19.16 14.04 11.03
C ARG A 47 -20.55 13.76 11.56
N VAL A 48 -20.77 12.59 12.16
CA VAL A 48 -22.04 12.28 12.82
C VAL A 48 -22.25 13.19 14.03
N ASN A 49 -21.21 13.42 14.84
CA ASN A 49 -21.29 14.34 15.97
C ASN A 49 -21.61 15.79 15.52
N GLU A 50 -21.02 16.24 14.41
CA GLU A 50 -21.29 17.55 13.81
C GLU A 50 -22.75 17.67 13.35
N LEU A 51 -23.26 16.65 12.65
CA LEU A 51 -24.66 16.58 12.22
C LEU A 51 -25.63 16.67 13.41
N LEU A 52 -25.43 15.84 14.43
CA LEU A 52 -26.29 15.75 15.62
C LEU A 52 -26.22 17.00 16.51
N SER A 53 -25.16 17.79 16.37
CA SER A 53 -24.98 19.08 17.04
C SER A 53 -25.51 20.26 16.22
N SER A 54 -25.97 20.03 14.99
CA SER A 54 -26.50 21.08 14.12
C SER A 54 -27.77 21.71 14.71
N LYS A 55 -28.01 22.99 14.41
CA LYS A 55 -29.16 23.75 14.92
C LYS A 55 -30.51 23.10 14.59
N ASN A 56 -30.57 22.39 13.47
CA ASN A 56 -31.78 21.70 12.99
C ASN A 56 -32.15 20.48 13.84
N LEU A 57 -31.22 19.93 14.64
CA LEU A 57 -31.42 18.75 15.47
C LEU A 57 -31.26 19.07 16.98
N ILE A 58 -31.29 20.35 17.36
CA ILE A 58 -31.18 20.77 18.77
C ILE A 58 -32.34 20.25 19.61
N SER A 59 -33.55 20.15 19.04
CA SER A 59 -34.76 19.71 19.72
C SER A 59 -34.82 18.20 20.01
N ILE A 60 -33.90 17.41 19.44
CA ILE A 60 -33.83 15.96 19.65
C ILE A 60 -33.18 15.67 21.00
N SER A 61 -33.76 14.74 21.78
CA SER A 61 -33.20 14.32 23.07
C SER A 61 -31.82 13.66 22.91
N ASN A 62 -30.98 13.75 23.94
CA ASN A 62 -29.65 13.13 23.91
C ASN A 62 -29.70 11.61 23.73
N GLU A 63 -30.69 10.94 24.31
CA GLU A 63 -30.90 9.50 24.12
C GLU A 63 -31.18 9.16 22.66
N MET A 64 -32.03 9.93 21.99
CA MET A 64 -32.32 9.73 20.57
C MET A 64 -31.11 10.05 19.69
N LYS A 65 -30.32 11.07 20.03
CA LYS A 65 -29.03 11.35 19.34
C LYS A 65 -28.04 10.18 19.47
N LEU A 66 -27.94 9.57 20.65
CA LEU A 66 -27.07 8.40 20.87
C LEU A 66 -27.54 7.20 20.05
N SER A 67 -28.84 6.94 20.01
CA SER A 67 -29.42 5.88 19.18
C SER A 67 -29.14 6.10 17.70
N ILE A 68 -29.39 7.30 17.17
CA ILE A 68 -29.09 7.66 15.77
C ILE A 68 -27.59 7.50 15.47
N LYS A 69 -26.72 7.99 16.36
CA LYS A 69 -25.27 7.85 16.20
C LYS A 69 -24.86 6.37 16.08
N LYS A 70 -25.41 5.52 16.94
CA LYS A 70 -25.12 4.09 16.94
C LYS A 70 -25.52 3.44 15.62
N GLU A 71 -26.71 3.74 15.10
CA GLU A 71 -27.18 3.20 13.83
C GLU A 71 -26.33 3.68 12.64
N LEU A 72 -26.01 4.97 12.57
CA LEU A 72 -25.22 5.54 11.47
C LEU A 72 -23.77 5.01 11.42
N LEU A 73 -23.21 4.65 12.58
CA LEU A 73 -21.84 4.15 12.71
C LEU A 73 -21.77 2.62 12.82
N ASN A 74 -22.91 1.93 12.82
CA ASN A 74 -22.95 0.49 12.96
C ASN A 74 -22.22 -0.18 11.78
N PRO A 75 -21.24 -1.07 12.03
CA PRO A 75 -20.55 -1.75 10.96
C PRO A 75 -21.47 -2.70 10.20
N ILE A 76 -21.37 -2.65 8.88
CA ILE A 76 -21.93 -3.61 7.95
C ILE A 76 -20.91 -4.73 7.77
N ILE A 77 -21.27 -5.90 8.27
CA ILE A 77 -20.48 -7.12 8.13
C ILE A 77 -21.05 -7.90 6.95
N ALA A 78 -20.22 -8.22 5.96
CA ALA A 78 -20.54 -9.22 4.96
C ALA A 78 -19.39 -10.24 4.92
N ASN A 79 -19.67 -11.52 4.68
CA ASN A 79 -18.66 -12.58 4.57
C ASN A 79 -17.52 -12.46 5.61
N GLU A 80 -17.88 -12.29 6.89
CA GLU A 80 -16.96 -12.18 8.04
C GLU A 80 -15.96 -11.00 7.99
N THR A 81 -16.14 -10.09 7.03
CA THR A 81 -15.31 -8.91 6.84
C THR A 81 -16.12 -7.67 7.18
N GLU A 82 -15.60 -6.83 8.08
CA GLU A 82 -16.16 -5.51 8.36
C GLU A 82 -15.89 -4.59 7.16
N TYR A 83 -16.90 -4.33 6.34
CA TYR A 83 -16.73 -3.61 5.08
C TYR A 83 -16.83 -2.09 5.25
N SER A 84 -17.77 -1.62 6.06
CA SER A 84 -18.25 -0.23 6.02
C SER A 84 -19.15 0.06 7.23
N ASN A 85 -19.54 1.31 7.44
CA ASN A 85 -20.76 1.67 8.16
C ASN A 85 -21.73 2.41 7.20
N PHE A 86 -22.94 2.74 7.64
CA PHE A 86 -23.90 3.47 6.80
C PHE A 86 -23.29 4.77 6.25
N MET A 87 -22.52 5.49 7.06
CA MET A 87 -21.84 6.72 6.64
C MET A 87 -20.83 6.50 5.51
N GLU A 88 -20.11 5.38 5.50
CA GLU A 88 -19.19 5.01 4.43
C GLU A 88 -19.92 4.55 3.17
N GLU A 89 -21.04 3.82 3.30
CA GLU A 89 -21.87 3.39 2.18
C GLU A 89 -22.41 4.58 1.39
N VAL A 90 -22.94 5.60 2.09
CA VAL A 90 -23.44 6.82 1.44
C VAL A 90 -22.33 7.76 0.98
N SER A 91 -21.08 7.55 1.44
CA SER A 91 -19.95 8.45 1.21
C SER A 91 -18.87 7.85 0.31
N ARG A 92 -19.24 7.53 -0.93
CA ARG A 92 -18.32 7.02 -1.98
C ARG A 92 -17.02 7.83 -2.14
N ARG A 93 -17.08 9.17 -1.93
CA ARG A 93 -15.90 10.07 -2.00
C ARG A 93 -14.86 9.74 -0.93
N VAL A 94 -15.27 9.32 0.26
CA VAL A 94 -14.35 8.99 1.35
C VAL A 94 -13.68 7.65 1.08
N SER A 95 -14.41 6.63 0.64
CA SER A 95 -13.82 5.34 0.24
C SER A 95 -12.80 5.50 -0.89
N GLN A 96 -13.09 6.32 -1.90
CA GLN A 96 -12.14 6.64 -2.98
C GLN A 96 -10.87 7.32 -2.46
N THR A 97 -11.01 8.23 -1.49
CA THR A 97 -9.87 8.90 -0.85
C THR A 97 -8.97 7.88 -0.13
N PHE A 98 -9.54 6.96 0.63
CA PHE A 98 -8.78 5.92 1.34
C PHE A 98 -8.11 4.92 0.40
N GLN A 99 -8.70 4.61 -0.76
CA GLN A 99 -8.02 3.78 -1.77
C GLN A 99 -6.73 4.45 -2.28
N VAL A 100 -6.77 5.75 -2.56
CA VAL A 100 -5.60 6.52 -2.98
C VAL A 100 -4.55 6.58 -1.87
N ILE A 101 -4.96 6.85 -0.62
CA ILE A 101 -4.06 6.86 0.54
C ILE A 101 -3.39 5.49 0.69
N SER A 102 -4.16 4.40 0.61
CA SER A 102 -3.64 3.04 0.78
C SER A 102 -2.62 2.67 -0.30
N GLY A 103 -2.84 3.05 -1.57
CA GLY A 103 -1.84 2.89 -2.63
C GLY A 103 -0.56 3.67 -2.34
N ASN A 104 -0.70 4.95 -1.96
CA ASN A 104 0.44 5.79 -1.60
C ASN A 104 1.22 5.27 -0.38
N LEU A 105 0.54 4.63 0.58
CA LEU A 105 1.17 4.00 1.74
C LEU A 105 2.05 2.81 1.36
N ALA A 106 1.59 1.98 0.41
CA ALA A 106 2.39 0.86 -0.10
C ALA A 106 3.69 1.37 -0.75
N GLU A 107 3.61 2.39 -1.59
CA GLU A 107 4.79 3.03 -2.19
C GLU A 107 5.72 3.64 -1.13
N LEU A 108 5.16 4.33 -0.13
CA LEU A 108 5.94 4.94 0.94
C LEU A 108 6.67 3.89 1.81
N CYS A 109 6.06 2.73 2.05
CA CYS A 109 6.71 1.62 2.76
C CYS A 109 7.93 1.10 1.98
N VAL A 110 7.83 1.02 0.65
CA VAL A 110 8.95 0.65 -0.22
C VAL A 110 10.05 1.72 -0.18
N GLU A 111 9.66 2.99 -0.35
CA GLU A 111 10.57 4.14 -0.30
C GLU A 111 11.38 4.19 1.01
N ARG A 112 10.70 3.90 2.13
CA ARG A 112 11.34 3.83 3.45
C ARG A 112 12.42 2.76 3.52
N GLU A 113 12.22 1.57 2.96
CA GLU A 113 13.26 0.53 2.94
C GLU A 113 14.45 0.91 2.07
N LEU A 114 14.22 1.57 0.92
CA LEU A 114 15.31 2.11 0.07
C LEU A 114 16.13 3.15 0.83
N ASN A 115 15.47 4.06 1.57
CA ASN A 115 16.15 5.07 2.37
C ASN A 115 16.94 4.44 3.52
N LYS A 116 16.39 3.42 4.19
CA LYS A 116 17.01 2.73 5.34
C LYS A 116 18.37 2.12 5.00
N ILE A 117 18.56 1.64 3.77
CA ILE A 117 19.83 1.07 3.31
C ILE A 117 20.80 2.11 2.72
N GLY A 118 20.41 3.39 2.71
CA GLY A 118 21.23 4.53 2.28
C GLY A 118 21.02 4.99 0.83
N LEU A 119 20.03 4.48 0.09
CA LEU A 119 19.70 5.02 -1.23
C LEU A 119 19.00 6.37 -1.10
N LYS A 120 19.35 7.32 -1.98
CA LYS A 120 18.87 8.70 -1.90
C LYS A 120 17.95 9.04 -3.06
N THR A 121 16.79 9.63 -2.76
CA THR A 121 15.85 10.15 -3.76
C THR A 121 16.51 11.24 -4.62
N ASN A 122 16.18 11.28 -5.92
CA ASN A 122 16.76 12.12 -6.96
C ASN A 122 18.26 11.90 -7.24
N ILE A 123 18.91 11.06 -6.46
CA ILE A 123 20.23 10.51 -6.74
C ILE A 123 19.97 9.08 -7.20
N ASP A 124 19.96 8.09 -6.33
CA ASP A 124 19.91 6.68 -6.69
C ASP A 124 18.58 6.25 -7.31
N TYR A 125 17.49 6.93 -6.97
CA TYR A 125 16.17 6.62 -7.51
C TYR A 125 15.25 7.84 -7.61
N VAL A 126 14.17 7.72 -8.40
CA VAL A 126 13.05 8.67 -8.43
C VAL A 126 11.72 7.92 -8.27
N ARG A 127 10.72 8.62 -7.74
CA ARG A 127 9.36 8.10 -7.54
C ARG A 127 8.38 8.72 -8.56
N LYS A 128 7.38 7.95 -9.00
CA LYS A 128 6.28 8.34 -9.91
C LYS A 128 6.76 9.02 -11.20
N LYS A 129 7.62 8.33 -11.95
CA LYS A 129 8.12 8.80 -13.24
C LYS A 129 7.86 7.75 -14.32
N GLU A 130 7.48 8.19 -15.52
CA GLU A 130 7.30 7.32 -16.70
C GLU A 130 6.37 6.12 -16.45
N ARG A 131 5.14 6.36 -15.97
CA ARG A 131 4.11 5.34 -15.64
C ARG A 131 4.52 4.28 -14.60
N THR A 132 5.70 4.39 -14.01
CA THR A 132 6.22 3.47 -13.00
C THR A 132 6.33 4.12 -11.63
N ASP A 133 6.16 3.33 -10.58
CA ASP A 133 6.20 3.82 -9.20
C ASP A 133 7.61 4.24 -8.78
N PHE A 134 8.63 3.45 -9.13
CA PHE A 134 10.03 3.81 -8.89
C PHE A 134 10.91 3.51 -10.10
N ILE A 135 11.93 4.35 -10.30
CA ILE A 135 13.04 4.08 -11.22
C ILE A 135 14.34 4.18 -10.43
N ILE A 136 15.07 3.07 -10.34
CA ILE A 136 16.41 2.98 -9.75
C ILE A 136 17.45 3.17 -10.85
N TYR A 137 18.50 3.93 -10.58
CA TYR A 137 19.54 4.24 -11.55
C TYR A 137 20.88 3.59 -11.20
N TYR A 138 21.44 2.88 -12.16
CA TYR A 138 22.86 2.52 -12.15
C TYR A 138 23.65 3.58 -12.89
N ARG A 139 24.72 4.09 -12.27
CA ARG A 139 25.54 5.16 -12.83
C ARG A 139 27.00 4.73 -13.02
N VAL A 140 27.59 5.19 -14.12
CA VAL A 140 29.03 5.09 -14.38
C VAL A 140 29.54 6.49 -14.64
N ASN A 141 30.57 6.92 -13.89
CA ASN A 141 31.14 8.27 -13.98
C ASN A 141 30.08 9.39 -13.86
N GLY A 142 29.11 9.21 -12.96
CA GLY A 142 28.02 10.17 -12.73
C GLY A 142 26.90 10.17 -13.78
N LYS A 143 27.04 9.44 -14.90
CA LYS A 143 26.01 9.34 -15.94
C LYS A 143 25.10 8.15 -15.68
N GLN A 144 23.79 8.32 -15.91
CA GLN A 144 22.81 7.24 -15.85
C GLN A 144 23.04 6.28 -17.03
N THR A 145 23.44 5.05 -16.73
CA THR A 145 23.78 4.03 -17.73
C THR A 145 22.68 2.98 -17.88
N LYS A 146 22.06 2.59 -16.76
CA LYS A 146 20.91 1.67 -16.76
C LYS A 146 19.84 2.15 -15.80
N LYS A 147 18.61 1.73 -16.07
CA LYS A 147 17.46 1.94 -15.20
C LYS A 147 16.83 0.60 -14.83
N HIS A 148 16.35 0.49 -13.60
CA HIS A 148 15.54 -0.61 -13.11
C HIS A 148 14.23 -0.04 -12.58
N ARG A 149 13.13 -0.40 -13.22
CA ARG A 149 11.79 0.11 -12.90
C ARG A 149 11.10 -0.83 -11.93
N ILE A 150 10.41 -0.29 -10.93
CA ILE A 150 9.68 -1.06 -9.93
C ILE A 150 8.22 -0.61 -9.93
N GLU A 151 7.34 -1.60 -10.02
CA GLU A 151 5.90 -1.43 -9.82
C GLU A 151 5.54 -1.87 -8.39
N VAL A 152 4.75 -1.06 -7.68
CA VAL A 152 4.26 -1.36 -6.35
C VAL A 152 2.78 -1.75 -6.41
N LYS A 153 2.48 -2.94 -5.92
CA LYS A 153 1.11 -3.40 -5.70
C LYS A 153 0.80 -3.39 -4.21
N ASN A 154 -0.47 -3.14 -3.91
CA ASN A 154 -0.96 -3.20 -2.54
C ASN A 154 -1.28 -4.67 -2.18
N VAL A 155 -2.47 -4.95 -1.65
CA VAL A 155 -2.88 -6.29 -1.19
C VAL A 155 -3.31 -7.27 -2.29
N LYS A 156 -3.74 -6.80 -3.46
CA LYS A 156 -4.25 -7.69 -4.53
C LYS A 156 -3.45 -7.56 -5.82
N LEU A 157 -3.20 -8.70 -6.46
CA LEU A 157 -2.63 -8.80 -7.80
C LEU A 157 -3.65 -8.31 -8.84
N ARG A 158 -4.92 -8.74 -8.71
CA ARG A 158 -6.04 -8.53 -9.67
C ARG A 158 -5.72 -9.04 -11.09
N GLU A 159 -6.74 -9.25 -11.94
CA GLU A 159 -6.51 -9.63 -13.35
C GLU A 159 -5.57 -8.67 -14.09
N ARG A 160 -5.56 -7.38 -13.72
CA ARG A 160 -4.68 -6.39 -14.34
C ARG A 160 -3.20 -6.56 -13.97
N GLY A 161 -2.87 -7.21 -12.84
CA GLY A 161 -1.49 -7.52 -12.45
C GLY A 161 -0.91 -8.73 -13.18
N ALA A 162 -1.76 -9.58 -13.77
CA ALA A 162 -1.34 -10.79 -14.47
C ALA A 162 -1.70 -10.83 -15.97
N ARG A 163 -2.83 -10.25 -16.40
CA ARG A 163 -3.33 -10.31 -17.79
C ARG A 163 -3.33 -8.97 -18.52
N GLY A 164 -3.27 -7.85 -17.80
CA GLY A 164 -3.35 -6.50 -18.38
C GLY A 164 -2.01 -5.77 -18.56
N LEU A 165 -0.92 -6.31 -18.00
CA LEU A 165 0.39 -5.69 -17.89
C LEU A 165 1.41 -6.84 -17.71
N ALA A 166 2.27 -7.16 -18.69
CA ALA A 166 3.65 -6.69 -18.57
C ALA A 166 3.68 -5.42 -17.73
N PHE A 167 3.89 -5.53 -16.41
CA PHE A 167 4.00 -4.33 -15.58
C PHE A 167 5.06 -3.44 -16.21
N ASP A 168 4.81 -2.13 -16.28
CA ASP A 168 5.73 -1.17 -16.92
C ASP A 168 7.10 -1.15 -16.21
N GLY A 169 7.21 -1.87 -15.09
CA GLY A 169 8.42 -2.16 -14.33
C GLY A 169 9.24 -3.35 -14.84
N ASP A 170 10.50 -3.37 -14.42
CA ASP A 170 11.39 -4.52 -14.56
C ASP A 170 11.15 -5.51 -13.40
N SER A 171 10.87 -5.01 -12.18
CA SER A 171 10.41 -5.77 -11.01
C SER A 171 9.03 -5.31 -10.51
N MET A 172 8.37 -6.18 -9.75
CA MET A 172 7.15 -5.85 -8.99
C MET A 172 7.37 -6.14 -7.51
N VAL A 173 6.88 -5.28 -6.63
CA VAL A 173 6.77 -5.55 -5.19
C VAL A 173 5.33 -5.43 -4.73
N GLY A 174 4.86 -6.35 -3.90
CA GLY A 174 3.52 -6.30 -3.35
C GLY A 174 3.42 -6.66 -1.88
N PHE A 175 2.25 -6.36 -1.32
CA PHE A 175 1.81 -6.70 0.03
C PHE A 175 0.71 -7.76 -0.02
N PHE A 176 0.85 -8.72 -0.94
CA PHE A 176 -0.18 -9.71 -1.25
C PHE A 176 -0.50 -10.61 -0.06
N ASP A 177 -1.79 -10.73 0.25
CA ASP A 177 -2.31 -11.56 1.34
C ASP A 177 -3.16 -12.74 0.87
N GLN A 178 -3.34 -12.90 -0.45
CA GLN A 178 -4.12 -13.98 -1.07
C GLN A 178 -3.23 -14.89 -1.94
N PRO A 179 -2.65 -15.97 -1.37
CA PRO A 179 -1.84 -16.93 -2.14
C PRO A 179 -2.57 -17.53 -3.35
N SER A 180 -3.90 -17.65 -3.28
CA SER A 180 -4.74 -18.18 -4.36
C SER A 180 -4.76 -17.31 -5.62
N GLU A 181 -4.34 -16.04 -5.55
CA GLU A 181 -4.18 -15.18 -6.73
C GLU A 181 -2.97 -15.58 -7.59
N PHE A 182 -2.04 -16.38 -7.04
CA PHE A 182 -0.87 -16.92 -7.75
C PHE A 182 -1.19 -18.29 -8.34
N THR A 183 -2.09 -18.31 -9.31
CA THR A 183 -2.34 -19.51 -10.15
C THR A 183 -1.12 -19.84 -11.00
N GLU A 184 -1.01 -21.08 -11.49
CA GLU A 184 0.10 -21.49 -12.37
C GLU A 184 0.26 -20.55 -13.57
N SER A 185 -0.85 -20.22 -14.24
CA SER A 185 -0.85 -19.27 -15.36
C SER A 185 -0.35 -17.88 -14.96
N ASN A 186 -0.72 -17.36 -13.78
CA ASN A 186 -0.22 -16.06 -13.33
C ASN A 186 1.28 -16.13 -12.97
N ILE A 187 1.74 -17.23 -12.37
CA ILE A 187 3.15 -17.44 -12.05
C ILE A 187 3.99 -17.48 -13.32
N GLU A 188 3.55 -18.22 -14.35
CA GLU A 188 4.22 -18.32 -15.65
C GLU A 188 4.40 -16.94 -16.29
N ILE A 189 3.33 -16.14 -16.37
CA ILE A 189 3.37 -14.80 -16.96
C ILE A 189 4.35 -13.88 -16.20
N ILE A 190 4.29 -13.91 -14.86
CA ILE A 190 5.19 -13.09 -14.03
C ILE A 190 6.64 -13.51 -14.23
N ASP A 191 6.91 -14.82 -14.26
CA ASP A 191 8.26 -15.36 -14.41
C ASP A 191 8.85 -15.05 -15.79
N GLU A 192 8.08 -15.20 -16.86
CA GLU A 192 8.50 -14.85 -18.23
C GLU A 192 8.86 -13.37 -18.35
N HIS A 193 8.05 -12.48 -17.78
CA HIS A 193 8.34 -11.05 -17.78
C HIS A 193 9.61 -10.74 -16.99
N CYS A 194 9.73 -11.27 -15.77
CA CYS A 194 10.91 -11.07 -14.92
C CYS A 194 12.20 -11.61 -15.57
N LYS A 195 12.12 -12.73 -16.31
CA LYS A 195 13.25 -13.27 -17.09
C LYS A 195 13.68 -12.29 -18.19
N LYS A 196 12.72 -11.71 -18.91
CA LYS A 196 12.99 -10.79 -20.02
C LYS A 196 13.64 -9.48 -19.56
N THR A 197 13.23 -8.96 -18.40
CA THR A 197 13.70 -7.68 -17.86
C THR A 197 14.88 -7.82 -16.90
N GLY A 198 15.16 -9.05 -16.43
CA GLY A 198 16.13 -9.31 -15.37
C GLY A 198 15.63 -8.97 -13.96
N GLY A 199 14.34 -8.66 -13.80
CA GLY A 199 13.75 -8.34 -12.51
C GLY A 199 13.21 -9.54 -11.73
N TYR A 200 12.39 -9.22 -10.73
CA TYR A 200 11.89 -10.14 -9.71
C TYR A 200 10.49 -9.73 -9.22
N CYS A 201 9.75 -10.70 -8.69
CA CYS A 201 8.49 -10.53 -8.00
C CYS A 201 8.72 -10.64 -6.48
N TYR A 202 8.60 -9.53 -5.78
CA TYR A 202 8.85 -9.40 -4.35
C TYR A 202 7.52 -9.43 -3.58
N ILE A 203 7.34 -10.42 -2.71
CA ILE A 203 6.06 -10.63 -2.00
C ILE A 203 6.29 -10.97 -0.51
N PRO A 204 5.27 -10.87 0.36
CA PRO A 204 5.44 -11.23 1.77
C PRO A 204 5.85 -12.69 1.94
N LEU A 205 6.78 -12.98 2.86
CA LEU A 205 7.33 -14.32 3.06
C LEU A 205 6.25 -15.37 3.36
N GLY A 206 5.30 -15.05 4.24
CA GLY A 206 4.20 -15.97 4.55
C GLY A 206 3.34 -16.30 3.33
N THR A 207 3.15 -15.36 2.40
CA THR A 207 2.46 -15.61 1.13
C THR A 207 3.35 -16.43 0.19
N LEU A 208 4.65 -16.08 0.08
CA LEU A 208 5.63 -16.77 -0.75
C LEU A 208 5.76 -18.26 -0.44
N GLU A 209 5.73 -18.61 0.85
CA GLU A 209 5.84 -20.00 1.32
C GLU A 209 4.63 -20.85 0.88
N LEU A 210 3.45 -20.24 0.80
CA LEU A 210 2.19 -20.92 0.44
C LEU A 210 1.97 -21.06 -1.08
N ILE A 211 2.70 -20.29 -1.90
CA ILE A 211 2.61 -20.39 -3.36
C ILE A 211 3.30 -21.67 -3.84
N LYS A 212 2.52 -22.51 -4.51
CA LYS A 212 2.99 -23.71 -5.22
C LYS A 212 3.67 -23.31 -6.53
N ASN A 213 4.64 -24.10 -6.99
CA ASN A 213 5.30 -23.91 -8.30
C ASN A 213 6.00 -22.56 -8.52
N LYS A 214 6.32 -21.81 -7.44
CA LYS A 214 7.09 -20.56 -7.55
C LYS A 214 8.48 -20.80 -8.17
N THR A 215 8.94 -19.84 -8.96
CA THR A 215 10.27 -19.87 -9.59
C THR A 215 11.30 -19.12 -8.74
N LYS A 216 12.57 -19.18 -9.14
CA LYS A 216 13.67 -18.40 -8.51
C LYS A 216 13.51 -16.87 -8.66
N ARG A 217 12.54 -16.41 -9.47
CA ARG A 217 12.24 -14.99 -9.66
C ARG A 217 11.28 -14.43 -8.61
N PHE A 218 10.73 -15.27 -7.74
CA PHE A 218 9.94 -14.85 -6.60
C PHE A 218 10.84 -14.76 -5.36
N LYS A 219 10.81 -13.61 -4.68
CA LYS A 219 11.63 -13.31 -3.50
C LYS A 219 10.78 -12.73 -2.37
N ALA A 220 11.29 -12.78 -1.14
CA ALA A 220 10.66 -12.07 -0.05
C ALA A 220 10.80 -10.55 -0.28
N ASN A 221 9.74 -9.78 -0.05
CA ASN A 221 9.78 -8.33 -0.25
C ASN A 221 10.70 -7.58 0.70
N THR A 222 11.12 -8.22 1.79
CA THR A 222 12.20 -7.75 2.67
C THR A 222 13.57 -7.73 1.98
N GLU A 223 13.76 -8.47 0.89
CA GLU A 223 15.03 -8.50 0.13
C GLU A 223 15.15 -7.35 -0.89
N LEU A 224 14.03 -6.69 -1.24
CA LEU A 224 13.96 -5.69 -2.30
C LEU A 224 15.05 -4.62 -2.17
N ALA A 225 15.20 -4.02 -0.99
CA ALA A 225 16.11 -2.89 -0.81
C ALA A 225 17.56 -3.31 -1.05
N LEU A 226 17.98 -4.47 -0.55
CA LEU A 226 19.33 -4.99 -0.75
C LEU A 226 19.62 -5.26 -2.22
N ASP A 227 18.67 -5.85 -2.94
CA ASP A 227 18.77 -6.06 -4.38
C ASP A 227 18.87 -4.73 -5.14
N MET A 228 18.09 -3.71 -4.76
CA MET A 228 18.18 -2.38 -5.38
C MET A 228 19.53 -1.71 -5.08
N LYS A 229 20.09 -1.90 -3.88
CA LYS A 229 21.45 -1.44 -3.55
C LYS A 229 22.50 -2.09 -4.45
N LYS A 230 22.38 -3.41 -4.65
CA LYS A 230 23.25 -4.15 -5.55
C LYS A 230 23.14 -3.61 -6.97
N PHE A 231 21.92 -3.37 -7.47
CA PHE A 231 21.71 -2.78 -8.78
C PHE A 231 22.38 -1.40 -8.92
N VAL A 232 22.23 -0.51 -7.94
CA VAL A 232 22.89 0.81 -7.94
C VAL A 232 24.41 0.69 -8.00
N ASN A 233 24.98 -0.34 -7.38
CA ASN A 233 26.44 -0.54 -7.31
C ASN A 233 27.02 -1.22 -8.56
N VAL A 234 26.35 -2.24 -9.11
CA VAL A 234 26.93 -3.10 -10.17
C VAL A 234 26.08 -3.21 -11.44
N GLY A 235 24.88 -2.61 -11.46
CA GLY A 235 24.03 -2.54 -12.66
C GLY A 235 23.26 -3.82 -13.00
N PHE A 236 23.16 -4.76 -12.05
CA PHE A 236 22.35 -5.98 -12.10
C PHE A 236 21.98 -6.44 -10.68
N ILE A 237 20.94 -7.27 -10.59
CA ILE A 237 20.43 -7.89 -9.35
C ILE A 237 20.87 -9.35 -9.29
#